data_AF-A0A7C3IT05-F1
#
_entry.id   AF-A0A7C3IT05-F1
#
_cell.length_a   1.000
_cell.length_b   1.000
_cell.length_c   1.000
_cell.angle_alpha   90.00
_cell.angle_beta   90.00
_cell.angle_gamma   90.00
#
_symmetry.space_group_name_H-M   'P 1'
#
loop_
_entity.id
_entity.type
_entity.pdbx_description
1 polymer ?
#
loop_
_entity_poly.entity_id
_entity_poly.type
_entity_poly.pdbx_seq_one_letter_code
_entity_poly.pdbx_strand_id
1 'polypeptide(L)'
;MERVWMGNVWRAVTCLLGSTALVGVFAATALSEELLRVSEPAGGGALDADILFARPNANGDVVLLLTQASNLVEGDRNGKGDVFVVDLAAGTKERVSISFLGRDPNDGSYPGVLSDDGNLAVFGSAANNLVTGDFNRTPDLFLFDRTLRRTTVLTLVNEGLGGGTVPDLPPASSPDARWIAFASQSDDFVENDRNEASDVFVLDRVTGSIEAVTLTRLGATEVRTANGPSAGPAISIDGCIVAFFSDATNLVERDRNQARDVFVRDRCAGTIERVSVATDGSEANGPSQAELATLALSGDGRFVAFTSRATNLDGDTGRQSQIFLRDRAEGTTRLVSRNQSGDIANAPSVSPSLDREGRFLVFQSSATNLTSDDLWPGEDVFVVDLTDGEVRLLSRPSGGGAPDGDSYAPSISADGSRVVFLSAARLSPSDTDSRVDAYLVSNPMFGKPPGGVTPTPVEPTPEDTPTPEPTPTATDTPRPTSTPSPSPTREPSLTPTSPPAPTPTHEPSPSATLTATATVVTPAPTATRTTGAVTPSPTSSGGGGGGGDGCSCRVDPENGRPSSGPASGWALAPLAVWWWRKRLARR
;
A
#
# COMPACT_ATOMS: atom_id res chain seq x y z
N MET A 1 57.80 0.19 32.87
CA MET A 1 57.90 0.25 31.39
C MET A 1 58.12 -1.19 30.92
N GLU A 2 57.11 -2.05 30.97
CA GLU A 2 56.06 -2.27 29.92
C GLU A 2 56.65 -2.95 28.68
N ARG A 3 56.42 -4.25 28.47
CA ARG A 3 55.27 -4.90 27.80
C ARG A 3 55.08 -4.43 26.35
N VAL A 4 55.36 -5.32 25.38
CA VAL A 4 54.50 -5.55 24.20
C VAL A 4 54.59 -7.03 23.81
N TRP A 5 53.45 -7.71 23.79
CA TRP A 5 53.21 -8.99 23.10
C TRP A 5 52.52 -8.65 21.77
N MET A 6 53.00 -9.18 20.65
CA MET A 6 52.28 -9.21 19.38
C MET A 6 52.31 -10.64 18.84
N GLY A 7 51.13 -11.23 18.70
CA GLY A 7 50.92 -12.59 18.22
C GLY A 7 50.83 -12.67 16.69
N ASN A 8 51.78 -13.40 16.13
CA ASN A 8 51.67 -14.47 15.11
C ASN A 8 50.64 -14.35 13.97
N VAL A 9 51.19 -14.09 12.79
CA VAL A 9 50.69 -14.50 11.47
C VAL A 9 51.02 -15.98 11.26
N TRP A 10 50.02 -16.84 10.99
CA TRP A 10 50.26 -18.20 10.53
C TRP A 10 49.86 -18.35 9.05
N ARG A 11 50.87 -18.54 8.21
CA ARG A 11 50.76 -19.22 6.90
C ARG A 11 50.87 -20.72 7.14
N ALA A 12 49.94 -21.51 6.65
CA ALA A 12 50.08 -22.97 6.60
C ALA A 12 49.99 -23.46 5.15
N VAL A 13 51.12 -23.95 4.66
CA VAL A 13 51.24 -24.88 3.53
C VAL A 13 51.07 -26.28 4.10
N THR A 14 50.27 -27.16 3.49
CA THR A 14 50.34 -28.59 3.83
C THR A 14 50.05 -29.49 2.62
N CYS A 15 50.95 -30.46 2.44
CA CYS A 15 50.96 -31.55 1.46
C CYS A 15 49.83 -32.57 1.67
N LEU A 16 49.42 -33.20 0.56
CA LEU A 16 48.58 -34.41 0.50
C LEU A 16 49.23 -35.62 1.17
N LEU A 17 48.46 -36.38 1.94
CA LEU A 17 48.46 -37.86 1.96
C LEU A 17 47.10 -38.40 2.46
N GLY A 18 46.42 -39.15 1.59
CA GLY A 18 45.72 -40.42 1.88
C GLY A 18 44.58 -40.52 2.91
N SER A 19 43.37 -40.64 2.38
CA SER A 19 42.32 -41.61 2.78
C SER A 19 41.27 -41.23 3.85
N THR A 20 40.02 -41.40 3.43
CA THR A 20 38.76 -41.63 4.18
C THR A 20 38.10 -40.49 4.95
N ALA A 21 36.85 -40.25 4.54
CA ALA A 21 35.73 -39.54 5.17
C ALA A 21 35.50 -38.09 4.69
N LEU A 22 34.62 -37.96 3.68
CA LEU A 22 33.90 -36.71 3.40
C LEU A 22 32.97 -36.43 4.60
N VAL A 23 33.47 -35.75 5.61
CA VAL A 23 32.63 -34.94 6.49
C VAL A 23 32.55 -33.59 5.82
N GLY A 24 31.43 -33.34 5.14
CA GLY A 24 31.11 -32.03 4.59
C GLY A 24 31.06 -31.02 5.72
N VAL A 25 32.11 -30.20 5.84
CA VAL A 25 32.06 -28.97 6.62
C VAL A 25 31.14 -28.03 5.85
N PHE A 26 29.88 -27.94 6.27
CA PHE A 26 29.06 -26.78 5.94
C PHE A 26 29.76 -25.58 6.59
N ALA A 27 30.55 -24.86 5.81
CA ALA A 27 30.89 -23.49 6.15
C ALA A 27 29.56 -22.74 6.15
N ALA A 28 29.04 -22.44 7.34
CA ALA A 28 28.01 -21.43 7.49
C ALA A 28 28.61 -20.12 6.98
N THR A 29 28.38 -19.82 5.70
CA THR A 29 28.48 -18.45 5.20
C THR A 29 27.57 -17.63 6.09
N ALA A 30 28.15 -16.78 6.94
CA ALA A 30 27.39 -15.77 7.66
C ALA A 30 26.53 -15.04 6.62
N LEU A 31 25.20 -15.13 6.76
CA LEU A 31 24.24 -14.53 5.86
C LEU A 31 24.36 -13.02 6.03
N SER A 32 25.18 -12.37 5.21
CA SER A 32 25.25 -10.92 5.16
C SER A 32 23.92 -10.36 4.68
N GLU A 33 23.54 -9.20 5.21
CA GLU A 33 22.52 -8.36 4.61
C GLU A 33 22.90 -8.09 3.13
N GLU A 34 21.94 -8.26 2.22
CA GLU A 34 22.13 -8.01 0.79
C GLU A 34 21.15 -6.93 0.33
N LEU A 35 21.69 -5.83 -0.22
CA LEU A 35 20.93 -4.72 -0.75
C LEU A 35 20.88 -4.81 -2.29
N LEU A 36 19.67 -4.78 -2.85
CA LEU A 36 19.42 -4.83 -4.29
C LEU A 36 18.59 -3.62 -4.73
N ARG A 37 18.99 -2.94 -5.81
CA ARG A 37 18.15 -1.93 -6.49
C ARG A 37 17.17 -2.64 -7.43
N VAL A 38 15.91 -2.76 -7.04
CA VAL A 38 14.90 -3.52 -7.81
C VAL A 38 14.29 -2.71 -8.96
N SER A 39 14.45 -1.39 -8.94
CA SER A 39 13.97 -0.44 -9.96
C SER A 39 14.92 -0.26 -11.15
N GLU A 40 16.01 -1.01 -11.25
CA GLU A 40 16.97 -0.86 -12.36
C GLU A 40 16.30 -1.12 -13.74
N PRO A 41 16.41 -0.21 -14.71
CA PRO A 41 15.94 -0.40 -16.09
C PRO A 41 16.58 -1.61 -16.76
N ALA A 42 15.90 -2.21 -17.75
CA ALA A 42 16.44 -3.35 -18.51
C ALA A 42 17.76 -3.03 -19.26
N GLY A 43 17.99 -1.76 -19.60
CA GLY A 43 19.23 -1.28 -20.21
C GLY A 43 20.34 -0.90 -19.22
N GLY A 44 20.08 -1.02 -17.91
CA GLY A 44 20.91 -0.46 -16.84
C GLY A 44 20.81 1.06 -16.73
N GLY A 45 21.42 1.60 -15.66
CA GLY A 45 21.47 3.04 -15.40
C GLY A 45 20.23 3.57 -14.66
N ALA A 46 19.96 4.87 -14.77
CA ALA A 46 18.90 5.55 -14.03
C ALA A 46 17.53 5.50 -14.74
N LEU A 47 16.46 5.56 -13.94
CA LEU A 47 15.11 5.79 -14.44
C LEU A 47 14.92 7.24 -14.90
N ASP A 48 14.01 7.47 -15.85
CA ASP A 48 13.66 8.83 -16.29
C ASP A 48 12.60 9.51 -15.41
N ALA A 49 12.02 8.77 -14.46
CA ALA A 49 11.11 9.27 -13.42
C ALA A 49 11.28 8.50 -12.10
N ASP A 50 10.70 9.05 -11.04
CA ASP A 50 10.76 8.49 -9.69
C ASP A 50 9.88 7.22 -9.55
N ILE A 51 10.32 6.27 -8.71
CA ILE A 51 9.42 5.25 -8.16
C ILE A 51 8.54 5.90 -7.10
N LEU A 52 7.23 5.69 -7.21
CA LEU A 52 6.22 6.30 -6.36
C LEU A 52 5.72 5.36 -5.26
N PHE A 53 5.85 4.05 -5.47
CA PHE A 53 5.37 3.03 -4.54
C PHE A 53 6.07 1.69 -4.79
N ALA A 54 6.34 0.93 -3.72
CA ALA A 54 6.87 -0.43 -3.81
C ALA A 54 6.28 -1.32 -2.70
N ARG A 55 5.86 -2.54 -3.04
CA ARG A 55 5.39 -3.56 -2.08
C ARG A 55 5.87 -4.96 -2.48
N PRO A 56 6.36 -5.78 -1.53
CA PRO A 56 6.73 -7.17 -1.79
C PRO A 56 5.50 -8.09 -1.68
N ASN A 57 5.57 -9.27 -2.29
CA ASN A 57 4.72 -10.40 -1.93
C ASN A 57 5.19 -11.05 -0.60
N ALA A 58 4.59 -12.18 -0.22
CA ALA A 58 4.82 -12.80 1.08
C ALA A 58 6.27 -13.17 1.39
N ASN A 59 7.05 -13.58 0.38
CA ASN A 59 8.46 -13.93 0.55
C ASN A 59 9.42 -12.87 -0.02
N GLY A 60 8.87 -11.79 -0.58
CA GLY A 60 9.60 -10.70 -1.23
C GLY A 60 10.45 -11.10 -2.44
N ASP A 61 10.11 -12.19 -3.12
CA ASP A 61 10.69 -12.59 -4.41
C ASP A 61 9.97 -11.95 -5.61
N VAL A 62 8.76 -11.42 -5.39
CA VAL A 62 8.01 -10.60 -6.35
C VAL A 62 7.72 -9.24 -5.73
N VAL A 63 8.00 -8.15 -6.46
CA VAL A 63 7.79 -6.78 -6.00
C VAL A 63 6.88 -6.02 -6.96
N LEU A 64 5.81 -5.43 -6.46
CA LEU A 64 4.95 -4.51 -7.18
C LEU A 64 5.50 -3.09 -7.07
N LEU A 65 5.62 -2.40 -8.19
CA LEU A 65 6.10 -1.02 -8.30
C LEU A 65 5.05 -0.13 -8.98
N LEU A 66 5.01 1.14 -8.60
CA LEU A 66 4.29 2.20 -9.31
C LEU A 66 5.29 3.26 -9.77
N THR A 67 5.31 3.61 -11.04
CA THR A 67 6.16 4.68 -11.56
C THR A 67 5.60 5.28 -12.84
N GLN A 68 6.03 6.51 -13.16
CA GLN A 68 5.78 7.18 -14.44
C GLN A 68 6.95 6.99 -15.41
N ALA A 69 7.95 6.19 -15.03
CA ALA A 69 9.18 6.04 -15.79
C ALA A 69 8.93 5.24 -17.07
N SER A 70 9.22 5.86 -18.21
CA SER A 70 8.99 5.25 -19.53
C SER A 70 10.02 4.18 -19.88
N ASN A 71 11.09 4.09 -19.09
CA ASN A 71 12.24 3.23 -19.34
C ASN A 71 12.39 2.06 -18.34
N LEU A 72 11.48 1.86 -17.37
CA LEU A 72 11.52 0.68 -16.50
C LEU A 72 11.29 -0.62 -17.31
N VAL A 73 10.25 -0.59 -18.14
CA VAL A 73 9.93 -1.62 -19.14
C VAL A 73 9.66 -0.92 -20.47
N GLU A 74 10.15 -1.47 -21.57
CA GLU A 74 9.89 -0.90 -22.89
C GLU A 74 8.39 -0.79 -23.19
N GLY A 75 8.02 0.29 -23.86
CA GLY A 75 6.69 0.42 -24.45
C GLY A 75 5.67 1.15 -23.60
N ASP A 76 6.07 1.71 -22.46
CA ASP A 76 5.32 2.73 -21.76
C ASP A 76 5.50 4.10 -22.43
N ARG A 77 4.39 4.72 -22.85
CA ARG A 77 4.40 6.00 -23.58
C ARG A 77 3.28 6.95 -23.16
N ASN A 78 2.50 6.62 -22.13
CA ASN A 78 1.37 7.46 -21.72
C ASN A 78 1.80 8.65 -20.85
N GLY A 79 3.00 8.62 -20.26
CA GLY A 79 3.46 9.63 -19.31
C GLY A 79 2.62 9.68 -18.03
N LYS A 80 2.02 8.56 -17.66
CA LYS A 80 1.17 8.37 -16.48
C LYS A 80 1.77 7.31 -15.57
N GLY A 81 1.31 7.27 -14.32
CA GLY A 81 1.78 6.26 -13.37
C GLY A 81 1.24 4.90 -13.76
N ASP A 82 2.10 3.92 -13.94
CA ASP A 82 1.73 2.55 -14.29
C ASP A 82 2.24 1.58 -13.22
N VAL A 83 1.47 0.50 -13.01
CA VAL A 83 1.80 -0.59 -12.10
C VAL A 83 2.63 -1.65 -12.84
N PHE A 84 3.75 -2.02 -12.24
CA PHE A 84 4.70 -3.01 -12.72
C PHE A 84 4.90 -4.11 -11.67
N VAL A 85 5.24 -5.31 -12.12
CA VAL A 85 5.68 -6.42 -11.29
C VAL A 85 7.11 -6.79 -11.66
N VAL A 86 7.96 -6.90 -10.65
CA VAL A 86 9.35 -7.35 -10.75
C VAL A 86 9.46 -8.73 -10.13
N ASP A 87 9.80 -9.72 -10.94
CA ASP A 87 10.04 -11.09 -10.52
C ASP A 87 11.55 -11.30 -10.37
N LEU A 88 12.02 -11.40 -9.13
CA LEU A 88 13.45 -11.45 -8.80
C LEU A 88 14.05 -12.81 -9.14
N ALA A 89 13.27 -13.89 -9.04
CA ALA A 89 13.73 -15.23 -9.38
C ALA A 89 13.90 -15.40 -10.89
N ALA A 90 12.97 -14.88 -11.68
CA ALA A 90 13.03 -14.89 -13.14
C ALA A 90 13.91 -13.78 -13.72
N GLY A 91 14.20 -12.73 -12.95
CA GLY A 91 14.87 -11.52 -13.41
C GLY A 91 14.05 -10.74 -14.43
N THR A 92 12.72 -10.78 -14.32
CA THR A 92 11.80 -10.15 -15.28
C THR A 92 11.07 -8.97 -14.67
N LYS A 93 10.72 -8.00 -15.51
CA LYS A 93 9.88 -6.85 -15.16
C LYS A 93 8.75 -6.75 -16.17
N GLU A 94 7.54 -6.53 -15.69
CA GLU A 94 6.37 -6.45 -16.54
C GLU A 94 5.40 -5.37 -16.09
N ARG A 95 4.82 -4.64 -17.05
CA ARG A 95 3.70 -3.74 -16.78
C ARG A 95 2.40 -4.56 -16.72
N VAL A 96 1.67 -4.46 -15.61
CA VAL A 96 0.40 -5.18 -15.39
C VAL A 96 -0.84 -4.32 -15.59
N SER A 97 -0.67 -3.00 -15.58
CA SER A 97 -1.70 -2.00 -15.89
C SER A 97 -1.79 -1.71 -17.39
N ILE A 98 -2.08 -2.73 -18.19
CA ILE A 98 -2.22 -2.60 -19.66
C ILE A 98 -3.69 -2.57 -20.08
N SER A 99 -3.98 -1.86 -21.18
CA SER A 99 -5.32 -1.87 -21.76
C SER A 99 -5.73 -3.27 -22.25
N PHE A 100 -7.03 -3.52 -22.41
CA PHE A 100 -7.55 -4.80 -22.93
C PHE A 100 -7.05 -5.15 -24.34
N LEU A 101 -6.43 -4.20 -25.05
CA LEU A 101 -5.79 -4.37 -26.36
C LEU A 101 -4.27 -4.58 -26.29
N GLY A 102 -3.68 -4.68 -25.09
CA GLY A 102 -2.24 -4.79 -24.89
C GLY A 102 -1.46 -3.51 -25.23
N ARG A 103 -2.12 -2.35 -25.16
CA ARG A 103 -1.52 -1.02 -25.37
C ARG A 103 -1.50 -0.22 -24.07
N ASP A 104 -0.90 0.97 -24.13
CA ASP A 104 -0.92 1.93 -23.03
C ASP A 104 -2.35 2.18 -22.50
N PRO A 105 -2.53 2.23 -21.16
CA PRO A 105 -3.77 2.69 -20.58
C PRO A 105 -3.96 4.19 -20.87
N ASN A 106 -5.22 4.64 -20.88
CA ASN A 106 -5.58 6.01 -21.24
C ASN A 106 -5.59 7.00 -20.06
N ASP A 107 -5.31 6.53 -18.85
CA ASP A 107 -5.02 7.36 -17.67
C ASP A 107 -4.08 6.61 -16.71
N GLY A 108 -3.76 7.22 -15.57
CA GLY A 108 -2.88 6.65 -14.56
C GLY A 108 -3.51 5.58 -13.67
N SER A 109 -2.64 4.69 -13.20
CA SER A 109 -2.87 3.72 -12.15
C SER A 109 -2.30 4.19 -10.82
N TYR A 110 -2.70 3.51 -9.76
CA TYR A 110 -2.43 3.89 -8.38
C TYR A 110 -1.84 2.72 -7.58
N PRO A 111 -1.40 2.93 -6.33
CA PRO A 111 -0.83 1.87 -5.49
C PRO A 111 -1.69 0.60 -5.41
N GLY A 112 -1.02 -0.53 -5.19
CA GLY A 112 -1.63 -1.84 -5.20
C GLY A 112 -0.96 -2.83 -4.26
N VAL A 113 -1.42 -4.08 -4.28
CA VAL A 113 -0.91 -5.20 -3.49
C VAL A 113 -0.82 -6.47 -4.32
N LEU A 114 0.01 -7.40 -3.87
CA LEU A 114 0.16 -8.73 -4.47
C LEU A 114 -0.50 -9.79 -3.59
N SER A 115 -1.00 -10.87 -4.20
CA SER A 115 -1.19 -12.13 -3.48
C SER A 115 0.15 -12.66 -2.97
N ASP A 116 0.10 -13.53 -1.97
CA ASP A 116 1.28 -14.14 -1.34
C ASP A 116 2.20 -14.83 -2.36
N ASP A 117 1.61 -15.54 -3.32
CA ASP A 117 2.30 -16.23 -4.40
C ASP A 117 2.78 -15.27 -5.52
N GLY A 118 2.43 -13.99 -5.43
CA GLY A 118 2.77 -12.96 -6.41
C GLY A 118 2.04 -13.09 -7.75
N ASN A 119 1.06 -14.00 -7.91
CA ASN A 119 0.37 -14.23 -9.19
C ASN A 119 -0.75 -13.25 -9.48
N LEU A 120 -1.34 -12.64 -8.45
CA LEU A 120 -2.43 -11.68 -8.56
C LEU A 120 -1.94 -10.31 -8.11
N ALA A 121 -2.14 -9.29 -8.94
CA ALA A 121 -1.88 -7.89 -8.60
C ALA A 121 -3.21 -7.14 -8.53
N VAL A 122 -3.54 -6.59 -7.37
CA VAL A 122 -4.73 -5.74 -7.15
C VAL A 122 -4.29 -4.30 -7.06
N PHE A 123 -4.88 -3.42 -7.86
CA PHE A 123 -4.46 -2.01 -7.93
C PHE A 123 -5.61 -1.10 -8.37
N GLY A 124 -5.55 0.17 -7.98
CA GLY A 124 -6.46 1.20 -8.47
C GLY A 124 -6.07 1.71 -9.86
N SER A 125 -7.03 2.11 -10.69
CA SER A 125 -6.74 2.87 -11.92
C SER A 125 -7.89 3.78 -12.33
N ALA A 126 -7.56 4.96 -12.87
CA ALA A 126 -8.51 5.88 -13.51
C ALA A 126 -8.72 5.57 -15.00
N ALA A 127 -7.96 4.62 -15.54
CA ALA A 127 -8.01 4.28 -16.94
C ALA A 127 -9.20 3.36 -17.25
N ASN A 128 -10.13 3.87 -18.05
CA ASN A 128 -11.35 3.14 -18.45
C ASN A 128 -11.17 2.16 -19.62
N ASN A 129 -9.92 1.90 -20.01
CA ASN A 129 -9.60 0.99 -21.10
C ASN A 129 -8.77 -0.24 -20.66
N LEU A 130 -8.64 -0.49 -19.35
CA LEU A 130 -8.02 -1.71 -18.82
C LEU A 130 -8.88 -2.94 -19.07
N VAL A 131 -10.20 -2.76 -19.01
CA VAL A 131 -11.19 -3.79 -19.33
C VAL A 131 -12.25 -3.22 -20.27
N THR A 132 -13.00 -4.09 -20.93
CA THR A 132 -14.22 -3.68 -21.62
C THR A 132 -15.35 -3.51 -20.61
N GLY A 133 -16.21 -2.51 -20.77
CA GLY A 133 -17.39 -2.33 -19.92
C GLY A 133 -17.20 -1.34 -18.77
N ASP A 134 -16.01 -0.74 -18.64
CA ASP A 134 -15.75 0.35 -17.72
C ASP A 134 -16.13 1.69 -18.38
N PHE A 135 -17.21 2.30 -17.89
CA PHE A 135 -17.78 3.53 -18.44
C PHE A 135 -18.09 4.60 -17.37
N ASN A 136 -17.89 4.31 -16.09
CA ASN A 136 -18.24 5.18 -14.96
C ASN A 136 -17.31 6.41 -14.86
N ARG A 137 -16.13 6.37 -15.50
CA ARG A 137 -15.10 7.44 -15.47
C ARG A 137 -14.60 7.78 -14.07
N THR A 138 -14.75 6.86 -13.14
CA THR A 138 -14.23 6.96 -11.78
C THR A 138 -13.06 5.98 -11.62
N PRO A 139 -12.12 6.24 -10.71
CA PRO A 139 -11.09 5.26 -10.39
C PRO A 139 -11.70 3.96 -9.86
N ASP A 140 -11.25 2.83 -10.37
CA ASP A 140 -11.72 1.50 -9.99
C ASP A 140 -10.58 0.62 -9.49
N LEU A 141 -10.92 -0.45 -8.76
CA LEU A 141 -9.98 -1.52 -8.46
C LEU A 141 -9.98 -2.57 -9.55
N PHE A 142 -8.78 -2.92 -9.99
CA PHE A 142 -8.51 -3.96 -10.96
C PHE A 142 -7.69 -5.06 -10.32
N LEU A 143 -7.89 -6.28 -10.81
CA LEU A 143 -7.05 -7.44 -10.55
C LEU A 143 -6.45 -7.90 -11.87
N PHE A 144 -5.12 -7.91 -11.95
CA PHE A 144 -4.39 -8.55 -13.02
C PHE A 144 -3.91 -9.94 -12.56
N ASP A 145 -4.37 -10.97 -13.26
CA ASP A 145 -3.89 -12.34 -13.11
C ASP A 145 -2.70 -12.56 -14.05
N ARG A 146 -1.51 -12.74 -13.48
CA ARG A 146 -0.26 -12.95 -14.23
C ARG A 146 -0.22 -14.29 -14.94
N THR A 147 -0.90 -15.31 -14.40
CA THR A 147 -0.98 -16.65 -15.01
C THR A 147 -1.88 -16.63 -16.24
N LEU A 148 -3.05 -16.00 -16.11
CA LEU A 148 -4.03 -15.90 -17.19
C LEU A 148 -3.77 -14.73 -18.14
N ARG A 149 -2.88 -13.80 -17.78
CA ARG A 149 -2.62 -12.54 -18.50
C ARG A 149 -3.89 -11.73 -18.72
N ARG A 150 -4.72 -11.64 -17.68
CA ARG A 150 -6.06 -11.07 -17.76
C ARG A 150 -6.30 -10.05 -16.66
N THR A 151 -6.84 -8.90 -17.04
CA THR A 151 -7.37 -7.90 -16.12
C THR A 151 -8.88 -8.11 -15.90
N THR A 152 -9.31 -8.01 -14.65
CA THR A 152 -10.72 -7.94 -14.26
C THR A 152 -10.94 -6.75 -13.35
N VAL A 153 -12.01 -6.00 -13.55
CA VAL A 153 -12.44 -4.96 -12.61
C VAL A 153 -13.21 -5.58 -11.45
N LEU A 154 -12.97 -5.08 -10.24
CA LEU A 154 -13.47 -5.60 -8.98
C LEU A 154 -14.62 -4.76 -8.40
N THR A 155 -14.73 -3.49 -8.81
CA THR A 155 -15.60 -2.49 -8.18
C THR A 155 -16.70 -1.95 -9.09
N LEU A 156 -16.90 -2.47 -10.30
CA LEU A 156 -18.05 -2.05 -11.10
C LEU A 156 -19.35 -2.61 -10.51
N VAL A 157 -20.25 -1.71 -10.15
CA VAL A 157 -21.63 -2.01 -9.74
C VAL A 157 -22.58 -1.61 -10.89
N ASN A 158 -23.69 -2.32 -11.04
CA ASN A 158 -24.77 -2.03 -12.01
C ASN A 158 -24.31 -1.81 -13.47
N GLU A 159 -23.82 -2.88 -14.13
CA GLU A 159 -23.54 -2.86 -15.59
C GLU A 159 -22.56 -1.74 -16.03
N GLY A 160 -21.62 -1.36 -15.15
CA GLY A 160 -20.57 -0.38 -15.45
C GLY A 160 -20.94 1.09 -15.22
N LEU A 161 -21.99 1.36 -14.45
CA LEU A 161 -22.50 2.73 -14.19
C LEU A 161 -22.25 3.23 -12.76
N GLY A 162 -21.69 2.40 -11.87
CA GLY A 162 -21.47 2.73 -10.46
C GLY A 162 -20.20 2.08 -9.88
N GLY A 163 -19.78 2.56 -8.72
CA GLY A 163 -18.54 2.17 -8.04
C GLY A 163 -17.34 3.05 -8.39
N GLY A 164 -16.67 3.57 -7.37
CA GLY A 164 -15.39 4.28 -7.49
C GLY A 164 -14.60 4.19 -6.20
N THR A 165 -13.27 4.13 -6.26
CA THR A 165 -12.42 4.03 -5.06
C THR A 165 -11.67 5.32 -4.80
N VAL A 166 -11.07 5.44 -3.62
CA VAL A 166 -10.12 6.52 -3.36
C VAL A 166 -8.79 6.16 -4.06
N PRO A 167 -8.39 6.89 -5.12
CA PRO A 167 -7.29 6.47 -5.97
C PRO A 167 -5.94 6.34 -5.23
N ASP A 168 -5.59 7.29 -4.38
CA ASP A 168 -4.23 7.34 -3.80
C ASP A 168 -4.02 6.46 -2.54
N LEU A 169 -5.03 5.69 -2.13
CA LEU A 169 -4.92 4.80 -0.97
C LEU A 169 -4.77 3.34 -1.41
N PRO A 170 -3.70 2.63 -1.02
CA PRO A 170 -3.53 1.24 -1.41
C PRO A 170 -4.65 0.38 -0.81
N PRO A 171 -5.20 -0.58 -1.58
CA PRO A 171 -6.03 -1.63 -1.01
C PRO A 171 -5.17 -2.56 -0.12
N ALA A 172 -5.82 -3.40 0.68
CA ALA A 172 -5.20 -4.53 1.37
C ALA A 172 -5.87 -5.83 0.95
N SER A 173 -5.16 -6.95 1.02
CA SER A 173 -5.69 -8.25 0.61
C SER A 173 -5.32 -9.37 1.57
N SER A 174 -6.19 -10.39 1.66
CA SER A 174 -5.79 -11.69 2.18
C SER A 174 -4.71 -12.33 1.29
N PRO A 175 -3.92 -13.30 1.79
CA PRO A 175 -2.88 -14.01 1.04
C PRO A 175 -3.26 -14.49 -0.36
N ASP A 176 -4.47 -15.02 -0.51
CA ASP A 176 -5.01 -15.57 -1.76
C ASP A 176 -5.73 -14.51 -2.62
N ALA A 177 -5.70 -13.25 -2.19
CA ALA A 177 -6.47 -12.14 -2.74
C ALA A 177 -7.96 -12.46 -2.90
N ARG A 178 -8.51 -13.30 -2.00
CA ARG A 178 -9.96 -13.52 -1.93
C ARG A 178 -10.66 -12.33 -1.31
N TRP A 179 -10.17 -11.86 -0.17
CA TRP A 179 -10.72 -10.73 0.54
C TRP A 179 -9.92 -9.48 0.22
N ILE A 180 -10.55 -8.46 -0.35
CA ILE A 180 -9.91 -7.19 -0.70
C ILE A 180 -10.55 -6.09 0.13
N ALA A 181 -9.77 -5.46 1.01
CA ALA A 181 -10.20 -4.29 1.77
C ALA A 181 -9.77 -3.00 1.06
N PHE A 182 -10.67 -2.03 0.95
CA PHE A 182 -10.39 -0.77 0.26
C PHE A 182 -11.21 0.38 0.82
N ALA A 183 -10.77 1.61 0.56
CA ALA A 183 -11.50 2.82 0.89
C ALA A 183 -12.22 3.37 -0.35
N SER A 184 -13.44 3.85 -0.18
CA SER A 184 -14.25 4.43 -1.25
C SER A 184 -15.17 5.52 -0.73
N GLN A 185 -15.45 6.53 -1.55
CA GLN A 185 -16.48 7.57 -1.29
C GLN A 185 -17.83 7.23 -1.97
N SER A 186 -17.95 6.06 -2.59
CA SER A 186 -19.11 5.66 -3.36
C SER A 186 -20.24 5.25 -2.42
N ASP A 187 -21.43 5.85 -2.60
CA ASP A 187 -22.64 5.59 -1.83
C ASP A 187 -23.47 4.41 -2.37
N ASP A 188 -23.00 3.77 -3.44
CA ASP A 188 -23.72 2.76 -4.20
C ASP A 188 -23.19 1.31 -3.99
N PHE A 189 -22.13 1.12 -3.20
CA PHE A 189 -21.61 -0.21 -2.88
C PHE A 189 -22.51 -0.99 -1.91
N VAL A 190 -23.12 -0.30 -0.94
CA VAL A 190 -23.93 -0.92 0.11
C VAL A 190 -25.16 -0.05 0.40
N GLU A 191 -26.33 -0.69 0.48
CA GLU A 191 -27.56 0.00 0.86
C GLU A 191 -27.41 0.65 2.25
N ASN A 192 -27.70 1.95 2.35
CA ASN A 192 -27.58 2.81 3.53
C ASN A 192 -26.22 3.45 3.79
N ASP A 193 -25.24 3.29 2.90
CA ASP A 193 -24.12 4.22 2.88
C ASP A 193 -24.58 5.59 2.32
N ARG A 194 -24.64 6.62 3.18
CA ARG A 194 -25.24 7.94 2.87
C ARG A 194 -24.54 9.09 3.56
N ASN A 195 -23.35 8.87 4.10
CA ASN A 195 -22.63 9.91 4.85
C ASN A 195 -21.84 10.87 3.94
N GLU A 196 -21.80 10.62 2.62
CA GLU A 196 -21.00 11.36 1.64
C GLU A 196 -19.50 11.44 2.01
N ALA A 197 -19.02 10.51 2.83
CA ALA A 197 -17.65 10.42 3.31
C ALA A 197 -17.00 9.13 2.80
N SER A 198 -15.67 9.04 2.88
CA SER A 198 -15.00 7.78 2.54
C SER A 198 -15.28 6.72 3.60
N ASP A 199 -15.59 5.51 3.18
CA ASP A 199 -15.78 4.35 4.04
C ASP A 199 -14.86 3.21 3.63
N VAL A 200 -14.67 2.25 4.55
CA VAL A 200 -13.87 1.05 4.31
C VAL A 200 -14.80 -0.11 3.97
N PHE A 201 -14.48 -0.79 2.87
CA PHE A 201 -15.23 -1.92 2.35
C PHE A 201 -14.35 -3.16 2.27
N VAL A 202 -14.98 -4.34 2.31
CA VAL A 202 -14.35 -5.62 1.95
C VAL A 202 -15.14 -6.29 0.84
N LEU A 203 -14.45 -6.64 -0.23
CA LEU A 203 -14.95 -7.45 -1.33
C LEU A 203 -14.55 -8.92 -1.12
N ASP A 204 -15.50 -9.85 -1.28
CA ASP A 204 -15.24 -11.28 -1.49
C ASP A 204 -15.17 -11.58 -2.99
N ARG A 205 -13.97 -11.86 -3.51
CA ARG A 205 -13.76 -12.16 -4.92
C ARG A 205 -14.45 -13.45 -5.39
N VAL A 206 -14.80 -14.36 -4.48
CA VAL A 206 -15.47 -15.62 -4.82
C VAL A 206 -16.97 -15.39 -5.05
N THR A 207 -17.60 -14.57 -4.21
CA THR A 207 -19.06 -14.35 -4.28
C THR A 207 -19.44 -13.06 -4.99
N GLY A 208 -18.51 -12.12 -5.13
CA GLY A 208 -18.73 -10.76 -5.64
C GLY A 208 -19.40 -9.83 -4.63
N SER A 209 -19.60 -10.25 -3.37
CA SER A 209 -20.27 -9.41 -2.37
C SER A 209 -19.32 -8.36 -1.81
N ILE A 210 -19.82 -7.13 -1.66
CA ILE A 210 -19.13 -6.02 -0.98
C ILE A 210 -19.84 -5.73 0.34
N GLU A 211 -19.06 -5.64 1.42
CA GLU A 211 -19.52 -5.32 2.77
C GLU A 211 -18.83 -4.03 3.25
N ALA A 212 -19.59 -3.09 3.83
CA ALA A 212 -19.02 -1.93 4.49
C ALA A 212 -18.59 -2.26 5.94
N VAL A 213 -17.29 -2.17 6.20
CA VAL A 213 -16.63 -2.47 7.48
C VAL A 213 -16.99 -1.44 8.55
N THR A 214 -17.25 -0.22 8.13
CA THR A 214 -17.56 0.95 8.98
C THR A 214 -19.03 1.02 9.40
N LEU A 215 -19.90 0.15 8.88
CA LEU A 215 -21.29 0.05 9.34
C LEU A 215 -21.36 -0.64 10.69
N THR A 216 -21.73 0.10 11.74
CA THR A 216 -21.98 -0.46 13.07
C THR A 216 -23.43 -0.87 13.24
N ARG A 217 -23.66 -2.09 13.75
CA ARG A 217 -24.96 -2.49 14.29
C ARG A 217 -25.00 -2.22 15.79
N LEU A 218 -25.83 -1.27 16.21
CA LEU A 218 -26.17 -1.05 17.61
C LEU A 218 -27.48 -1.80 17.91
N GLY A 219 -27.37 -2.96 18.56
CA GLY A 219 -28.51 -3.84 18.81
C GLY A 219 -29.06 -4.53 17.54
N ALA A 220 -30.31 -4.99 17.58
CA ALA A 220 -30.87 -5.88 16.57
C ALA A 220 -31.34 -5.17 15.26
N THR A 221 -31.48 -3.84 15.26
CA THR A 221 -32.19 -3.13 14.17
C THR A 221 -31.57 -1.80 13.73
N GLU A 222 -30.63 -1.20 14.45
CA GLU A 222 -30.01 0.08 14.04
C GLU A 222 -28.68 -0.17 13.35
N VAL A 223 -28.61 0.12 12.04
CA VAL A 223 -27.37 0.23 11.28
C VAL A 223 -26.99 1.70 11.25
N ARG A 224 -25.81 2.05 11.75
CA ARG A 224 -25.28 3.42 11.70
C ARG A 224 -24.06 3.44 10.78
N THR A 225 -24.06 4.38 9.85
CA THR A 225 -22.86 4.75 9.10
C THR A 225 -21.89 5.51 10.00
N ALA A 226 -20.60 5.38 9.73
CA ALA A 226 -19.60 6.27 10.29
C ALA A 226 -19.98 7.73 9.99
N ASN A 227 -19.87 8.62 10.97
CA ASN A 227 -20.19 10.05 10.78
C ASN A 227 -18.98 10.90 10.37
N GLY A 228 -17.94 10.26 9.86
CA GLY A 228 -16.70 10.87 9.39
C GLY A 228 -15.93 9.91 8.49
N PRO A 229 -14.95 10.41 7.73
CA PRO A 229 -14.21 9.60 6.77
C PRO A 229 -13.36 8.52 7.45
N SER A 230 -13.30 7.37 6.79
CA SER A 230 -12.49 6.21 7.14
C SER A 230 -11.62 5.79 5.96
N ALA A 231 -10.41 5.29 6.25
CA ALA A 231 -9.38 5.05 5.23
C ALA A 231 -8.27 4.09 5.71
N GLY A 232 -7.41 3.68 4.78
CA GLY A 232 -6.17 2.94 5.07
C GLY A 232 -6.40 1.57 5.70
N PRO A 233 -7.16 0.67 5.07
CA PRO A 233 -7.45 -0.62 5.65
C PRO A 233 -6.22 -1.56 5.65
N ALA A 234 -6.12 -2.41 6.65
CA ALA A 234 -5.34 -3.65 6.62
C ALA A 234 -6.25 -4.83 7.02
N ILE A 235 -5.98 -6.02 6.49
CA ILE A 235 -6.84 -7.20 6.65
C ILE A 235 -6.04 -8.44 7.06
N SER A 236 -6.60 -9.27 7.95
CA SER A 236 -5.98 -10.54 8.38
C SER A 236 -6.05 -11.63 7.31
N ILE A 237 -5.29 -12.71 7.51
CA ILE A 237 -5.18 -13.84 6.58
C ILE A 237 -6.54 -14.45 6.23
N ASP A 238 -7.38 -14.63 7.24
CA ASP A 238 -8.72 -15.22 7.11
C ASP A 238 -9.77 -14.23 6.59
N GLY A 239 -9.43 -12.94 6.49
CA GLY A 239 -10.34 -11.86 6.14
C GLY A 239 -11.28 -11.44 7.27
N CYS A 240 -11.17 -12.00 8.49
CA CYS A 240 -12.06 -11.69 9.60
C CYS A 240 -11.76 -10.34 10.25
N ILE A 241 -10.49 -9.97 10.40
CA ILE A 241 -10.07 -8.77 11.13
C ILE A 241 -9.67 -7.69 10.13
N VAL A 242 -10.27 -6.51 10.23
CA VAL A 242 -9.92 -5.33 9.43
C VAL A 242 -9.56 -4.17 10.34
N ALA A 243 -8.34 -3.66 10.24
CA ALA A 243 -7.89 -2.46 10.92
C ALA A 243 -7.97 -1.25 9.97
N PHE A 244 -8.37 -0.07 10.46
CA PHE A 244 -8.51 1.13 9.63
C PHE A 244 -8.43 2.42 10.47
N PHE A 245 -8.14 3.54 9.82
CA PHE A 245 -8.26 4.86 10.42
C PHE A 245 -9.68 5.40 10.25
N SER A 246 -10.17 6.15 11.24
CA SER A 246 -11.43 6.89 11.11
C SER A 246 -11.43 8.19 11.90
N ASP A 247 -12.05 9.22 11.30
CA ASP A 247 -12.39 10.48 11.96
C ASP A 247 -13.80 10.42 12.60
N ALA A 248 -14.48 9.27 12.50
CA ALA A 248 -15.84 9.09 12.99
C ALA A 248 -15.91 8.90 14.51
N THR A 249 -16.79 9.66 15.15
CA THR A 249 -17.01 9.67 16.61
C THR A 249 -18.09 8.68 17.08
N ASN A 250 -18.68 7.93 16.16
CA ASN A 250 -19.82 7.06 16.42
C ASN A 250 -19.57 5.57 16.12
N LEU A 251 -18.31 5.18 15.85
CA LEU A 251 -17.94 3.78 15.62
C LEU A 251 -17.90 2.94 16.90
N VAL A 252 -17.66 3.55 18.06
CA VAL A 252 -17.75 2.87 19.36
C VAL A 252 -18.53 3.74 20.34
N GLU A 253 -19.10 3.13 21.38
CA GLU A 253 -19.69 3.90 22.46
C GLU A 253 -18.62 4.75 23.14
N ARG A 254 -18.75 6.07 23.06
CA ARG A 254 -17.94 7.07 23.79
C ARG A 254 -16.58 7.41 23.16
N ASP A 255 -16.50 7.56 21.84
CA ASP A 255 -15.41 8.32 21.26
C ASP A 255 -15.58 9.84 21.53
N ARG A 256 -14.69 10.43 22.33
CA ARG A 256 -14.81 11.82 22.81
C ARG A 256 -13.60 12.70 22.55
N ASN A 257 -12.51 12.15 22.01
CA ASN A 257 -11.26 12.89 21.83
C ASN A 257 -11.28 13.81 20.59
N GLN A 258 -12.30 13.65 19.71
CA GLN A 258 -12.43 14.38 18.44
C GLN A 258 -11.18 14.29 17.56
N ALA A 259 -10.46 13.18 17.65
CA ALA A 259 -9.23 12.95 16.92
C ALA A 259 -9.38 11.75 16.00
N ARG A 260 -8.57 11.71 14.93
CA ARG A 260 -8.45 10.51 14.11
C ARG A 260 -7.95 9.35 14.97
N ASP A 261 -8.69 8.27 14.96
CA ASP A 261 -8.42 7.06 15.73
C ASP A 261 -8.19 5.85 14.83
N VAL A 262 -7.64 4.79 15.41
CA VAL A 262 -7.47 3.49 14.76
C VAL A 262 -8.51 2.53 15.34
N PHE A 263 -9.25 1.89 14.45
CA PHE A 263 -10.29 0.92 14.78
C PHE A 263 -9.96 -0.44 14.21
N VAL A 264 -10.49 -1.48 14.86
CA VAL A 264 -10.51 -2.85 14.35
C VAL A 264 -11.93 -3.36 14.32
N ARG A 265 -12.36 -3.85 13.15
CA ARG A 265 -13.61 -4.58 12.95
C ARG A 265 -13.31 -6.07 12.84
N ASP A 266 -13.89 -6.84 13.74
CA ASP A 266 -14.02 -8.28 13.57
C ASP A 266 -15.33 -8.56 12.81
N ARG A 267 -15.18 -8.90 11.53
CA ARG A 267 -16.29 -9.21 10.62
C ARG A 267 -16.97 -10.53 10.99
N CYS A 268 -16.22 -11.47 11.56
CA CYS A 268 -16.70 -12.80 11.90
C CYS A 268 -17.49 -12.80 13.22
N ALA A 269 -17.08 -11.97 14.19
CA ALA A 269 -17.80 -11.73 15.43
C ALA A 269 -18.84 -10.59 15.35
N GLY A 270 -18.72 -9.72 14.34
CA GLY A 270 -19.58 -8.54 14.18
C GLY A 270 -19.30 -7.44 15.21
N THR A 271 -18.08 -7.36 15.74
CA THR A 271 -17.68 -6.38 16.77
C THR A 271 -16.72 -5.34 16.21
N ILE A 272 -16.73 -4.15 16.77
CA ILE A 272 -15.77 -3.09 16.46
C ILE A 272 -15.19 -2.54 17.75
N GLU A 273 -13.90 -2.26 17.74
CA GLU A 273 -13.19 -1.65 18.87
C GLU A 273 -12.22 -0.58 18.40
N ARG A 274 -11.94 0.39 19.28
CA ARG A 274 -10.86 1.35 19.08
C ARG A 274 -9.58 0.79 19.67
N VAL A 275 -8.51 0.77 18.87
CA VAL A 275 -7.21 0.22 19.26
C VAL A 275 -6.17 1.30 19.57
N SER A 276 -6.39 2.56 19.17
CA SER A 276 -5.58 3.73 19.55
C SER A 276 -5.85 4.19 20.99
N VAL A 277 -5.75 3.26 21.94
CA VAL A 277 -5.96 3.50 23.38
C VAL A 277 -4.71 3.11 24.17
N ALA A 278 -4.53 3.69 25.35
CA ALA A 278 -3.46 3.29 26.27
C ALA A 278 -3.73 1.89 26.87
N THR A 279 -2.75 1.32 27.56
CA THR A 279 -2.89 0.01 28.23
C THR A 279 -4.01 0.00 29.28
N ASP A 280 -4.31 1.13 29.91
CA ASP A 280 -5.43 1.26 30.85
C ASP A 280 -6.80 1.49 30.18
N GLY A 281 -6.83 1.51 28.84
CA GLY A 281 -8.03 1.73 28.02
C GLY A 281 -8.40 3.21 27.83
N SER A 282 -7.61 4.16 28.35
CA SER A 282 -7.86 5.59 28.11
C SER A 282 -7.62 5.99 26.65
N GLU A 283 -8.40 6.96 26.16
CA GLU A 283 -8.28 7.47 24.79
C GLU A 283 -6.95 8.18 24.56
N ALA A 284 -6.41 8.06 23.35
CA ALA A 284 -5.30 8.89 22.90
C ALA A 284 -5.66 10.39 23.02
N ASN A 285 -4.73 11.19 23.54
CA ASN A 285 -4.87 12.65 23.67
C ASN A 285 -4.31 13.44 22.46
N GLY A 286 -4.01 12.74 21.38
CA GLY A 286 -3.51 13.28 20.13
C GLY A 286 -3.89 12.34 18.97
N PRO A 287 -3.95 12.86 17.73
CA PRO A 287 -4.45 12.10 16.61
C PRO A 287 -3.48 10.99 16.18
N SER A 288 -4.06 9.92 15.67
CA SER A 288 -3.34 8.91 14.88
C SER A 288 -3.19 9.44 13.45
N GLN A 289 -1.96 9.58 12.95
CA GLN A 289 -1.68 10.24 11.67
C GLN A 289 -0.60 9.51 10.88
N ALA A 290 -0.82 9.34 9.58
CA ALA A 290 0.24 9.20 8.58
C ALA A 290 -0.22 9.90 7.29
N GLU A 291 0.70 10.56 6.57
CA GLU A 291 0.41 11.27 5.31
C GLU A 291 -0.15 10.36 4.21
N LEU A 292 0.01 9.03 4.36
CA LEU A 292 -0.50 7.99 3.47
C LEU A 292 -1.47 7.00 4.17
N ALA A 293 -1.99 7.33 5.35
CA ALA A 293 -2.92 6.47 6.11
C ALA A 293 -2.46 5.00 6.27
N THR A 294 -1.18 4.79 6.58
CA THR A 294 -0.62 3.44 6.76
C THR A 294 -0.65 3.02 8.22
N LEU A 295 -1.28 1.89 8.49
CA LEU A 295 -1.15 1.08 9.70
C LEU A 295 -0.69 -0.32 9.29
N ALA A 296 -0.27 -1.14 10.25
CA ALA A 296 0.06 -2.53 10.00
C ALA A 296 -0.71 -3.46 10.93
N LEU A 297 -1.03 -4.65 10.42
CA LEU A 297 -1.81 -5.69 11.12
C LEU A 297 -1.06 -7.02 10.96
N SER A 298 -0.88 -7.78 12.05
CA SER A 298 -0.35 -9.15 11.96
C SER A 298 -1.34 -10.07 11.25
N GLY A 299 -0.87 -11.19 10.72
CA GLY A 299 -1.68 -12.11 9.93
C GLY A 299 -2.88 -12.71 10.68
N ASP A 300 -2.74 -12.90 12.00
CA ASP A 300 -3.79 -13.34 12.91
C ASP A 300 -4.67 -12.17 13.43
N GLY A 301 -4.32 -10.93 13.08
CA GLY A 301 -4.99 -9.73 13.54
C GLY A 301 -4.74 -9.36 15.00
N ARG A 302 -3.82 -10.00 15.73
CA ARG A 302 -3.51 -9.72 17.14
C ARG A 302 -2.81 -8.37 17.33
N PHE A 303 -1.80 -8.09 16.51
CA PHE A 303 -0.96 -6.92 16.65
C PHE A 303 -1.36 -5.84 15.65
N VAL A 304 -1.55 -4.62 16.13
CA VAL A 304 -1.81 -3.43 15.29
C VAL A 304 -0.72 -2.40 15.54
N ALA A 305 0.07 -2.09 14.52
CA ALA A 305 1.05 -1.01 14.57
C ALA A 305 0.50 0.25 13.91
N PHE A 306 0.63 1.39 14.57
CA PHE A 306 0.08 2.65 14.09
C PHE A 306 0.94 3.84 14.53
N THR A 307 0.82 4.92 13.78
CA THR A 307 1.47 6.19 14.10
C THR A 307 0.54 7.10 14.87
N SER A 308 1.01 7.70 15.97
CA SER A 308 0.24 8.67 16.76
C SER A 308 1.09 9.80 17.32
N ARG A 309 0.48 10.97 17.51
CA ARG A 309 1.05 12.14 18.22
C ARG A 309 0.63 12.22 19.70
N ALA A 310 -0.05 11.20 20.20
CA ALA A 310 -0.49 11.16 21.58
C ALA A 310 0.69 11.03 22.55
N THR A 311 0.59 11.69 23.69
CA THR A 311 1.58 11.68 24.78
C THR A 311 1.16 10.81 25.97
N ASN A 312 0.02 10.12 25.85
CA ASN A 312 -0.55 9.30 26.93
C ASN A 312 -0.73 7.83 26.54
N LEU A 313 -0.22 7.38 25.39
CA LEU A 313 -0.29 5.96 24.98
C LEU A 313 0.76 5.09 25.67
N ASP A 314 2.02 5.54 25.70
CA ASP A 314 3.13 4.88 26.39
C ASP A 314 4.28 5.85 26.68
N GLY A 315 4.01 6.85 27.54
CA GLY A 315 4.94 7.91 27.90
C GLY A 315 4.81 9.18 27.05
N ASP A 316 5.49 10.25 27.49
CA ASP A 316 5.46 11.55 26.83
C ASP A 316 6.40 11.57 25.61
N THR A 317 5.80 11.66 24.44
CA THR A 317 6.49 11.70 23.13
C THR A 317 6.74 13.12 22.63
N GLY A 318 6.48 14.15 23.45
CA GLY A 318 6.64 15.55 23.03
C GLY A 318 5.71 15.94 21.87
N ARG A 319 4.61 15.19 21.67
CA ARG A 319 3.63 15.34 20.56
C ARG A 319 4.22 15.12 19.16
N GLN A 320 5.40 14.53 19.05
CA GLN A 320 5.93 14.07 17.77
C GLN A 320 5.18 12.81 17.33
N SER A 321 5.08 12.58 16.02
CA SER A 321 4.53 11.31 15.51
C SER A 321 5.47 10.18 15.87
N GLN A 322 4.96 9.14 16.51
CA GLN A 322 5.72 7.98 16.96
C GLN A 322 4.98 6.69 16.59
N ILE A 323 5.70 5.56 16.53
CA ILE A 323 5.12 4.25 16.24
C ILE A 323 4.72 3.54 17.52
N PHE A 324 3.45 3.16 17.62
CA PHE A 324 2.92 2.36 18.72
C PHE A 324 2.47 0.99 18.21
N LEU A 325 2.57 -0.02 19.08
CA LEU A 325 2.04 -1.37 18.86
C LEU A 325 0.96 -1.66 19.90
N ARG A 326 -0.25 -1.99 19.45
CA ARG A 326 -1.32 -2.55 20.27
C ARG A 326 -1.27 -4.07 20.17
N ASP A 327 -1.14 -4.75 21.31
CA ASP A 327 -1.48 -6.16 21.44
C ASP A 327 -2.94 -6.27 21.87
N ARG A 328 -3.79 -6.77 20.96
CA ARG A 328 -5.23 -6.89 21.22
C ARG A 328 -5.55 -8.05 22.16
N ALA A 329 -4.73 -9.10 22.20
CA ALA A 329 -4.94 -10.23 23.09
C ALA A 329 -4.62 -9.89 24.54
N GLU A 330 -3.55 -9.11 24.76
CA GLU A 330 -3.12 -8.69 26.10
C GLU A 330 -3.71 -7.34 26.53
N GLY A 331 -4.26 -6.57 25.59
CA GLY A 331 -4.81 -5.24 25.86
C GLY A 331 -3.74 -4.18 26.17
N THR A 332 -2.51 -4.40 25.72
CA THR A 332 -1.36 -3.53 26.00
C THR A 332 -1.02 -2.66 24.79
N THR A 333 -0.57 -1.43 25.05
CA THR A 333 -0.04 -0.50 24.05
C THR A 333 1.36 -0.10 24.46
N ARG A 334 2.32 -0.19 23.54
CA ARG A 334 3.71 0.20 23.77
C ARG A 334 4.30 1.03 22.63
N LEU A 335 5.18 1.95 22.97
CA LEU A 335 5.97 2.73 22.03
C LEU A 335 7.09 1.85 21.44
N VAL A 336 7.16 1.81 20.11
CA VAL A 336 8.11 1.00 19.33
C VAL A 336 9.31 1.82 18.88
N SER A 337 9.12 3.09 18.50
CA SER A 337 10.17 3.99 18.02
C SER A 337 11.05 4.49 19.18
N ARG A 338 11.87 3.58 19.70
CA ARG A 338 12.90 3.79 20.72
C ARG A 338 14.22 3.19 20.24
N ASN A 339 15.34 3.68 20.75
CA ASN A 339 16.64 3.06 20.53
C ASN A 339 16.84 1.81 21.42
N GLN A 340 17.98 1.13 21.26
CA GLN A 340 18.33 -0.06 22.04
C GLN A 340 18.37 0.15 23.56
N SER A 341 18.62 1.38 24.02
CA SER A 341 18.65 1.75 25.44
C SER A 341 17.26 2.09 25.99
N GLY A 342 16.24 2.15 25.13
CA GLY A 342 14.87 2.53 25.47
C GLY A 342 14.59 4.04 25.35
N ASP A 343 15.53 4.86 24.89
CA ASP A 343 15.28 6.28 24.67
C ASP A 343 14.33 6.48 23.48
N ILE A 344 13.39 7.40 23.62
CA ILE A 344 12.42 7.74 22.57
C ILE A 344 13.14 8.37 21.38
N ALA A 345 12.70 8.04 20.16
CA ALA A 345 13.13 8.71 18.94
C ALA A 345 12.95 10.23 19.06
N ASN A 346 14.00 11.01 18.79
CA ASN A 346 14.02 12.46 18.99
C ASN A 346 13.36 13.27 17.86
N ALA A 347 12.81 12.60 16.86
CA ALA A 347 12.11 13.17 15.71
C ALA A 347 10.96 12.23 15.28
N PRO A 348 10.09 12.66 14.33
CA PRO A 348 8.98 11.87 13.87
C PRO A 348 9.38 10.49 13.31
N SER A 349 8.61 9.47 13.68
CA SER A 349 8.63 8.13 13.07
C SER A 349 7.25 7.79 12.53
N VAL A 350 7.17 7.32 11.28
CA VAL A 350 5.92 7.09 10.54
C VAL A 350 5.99 5.83 9.67
N SER A 351 4.89 5.50 8.98
CA SER A 351 4.82 4.43 7.98
C SER A 351 5.23 3.02 8.49
N PRO A 352 4.60 2.49 9.55
CA PRO A 352 4.92 1.16 10.04
C PRO A 352 4.47 0.07 9.06
N SER A 353 5.26 -0.98 8.94
CA SER A 353 4.89 -2.25 8.27
C SER A 353 5.34 -3.41 9.15
N LEU A 354 4.53 -4.46 9.23
CA LEU A 354 4.70 -5.57 10.16
C LEU A 354 4.73 -6.90 9.40
N ASP A 355 5.58 -7.84 9.82
CA ASP A 355 5.54 -9.20 9.33
C ASP A 355 4.30 -9.97 9.84
N ARG A 356 4.03 -11.13 9.26
CA ARG A 356 2.82 -11.91 9.52
C ARG A 356 2.67 -12.31 10.99
N GLU A 357 3.77 -12.63 11.66
CA GLU A 357 3.76 -13.08 13.06
C GLU A 357 3.78 -11.92 14.05
N GLY A 358 3.95 -10.67 13.59
CA GLY A 358 4.06 -9.51 14.46
C GLY A 358 5.39 -9.44 15.23
N ARG A 359 6.47 -10.00 14.68
CA ARG A 359 7.81 -10.00 15.26
C ARG A 359 8.69 -8.90 14.68
N PHE A 360 8.73 -8.72 13.37
CA PHE A 360 9.57 -7.71 12.73
C PHE A 360 8.71 -6.55 12.24
N LEU A 361 9.05 -5.35 12.71
CA LEU A 361 8.41 -4.12 12.29
C LEU A 361 9.44 -3.23 11.59
N VAL A 362 9.09 -2.71 10.42
CA VAL A 362 9.87 -1.68 9.73
C VAL A 362 9.13 -0.36 9.73
N PHE A 363 9.87 0.75 9.77
CA PHE A 363 9.31 2.09 9.80
C PHE A 363 10.32 3.10 9.27
N GLN A 364 9.84 4.26 8.83
CA GLN A 364 10.71 5.39 8.48
C GLN A 364 10.80 6.36 9.65
N SER A 365 11.92 7.05 9.80
CA SER A 365 12.13 8.00 10.88
C SER A 365 13.13 9.08 10.51
N SER A 366 12.90 10.31 10.96
CA SER A 366 13.90 11.40 10.88
C SER A 366 14.79 11.50 12.12
N ALA A 367 14.74 10.48 12.99
CA ALA A 367 15.35 10.52 14.30
C ALA A 367 16.82 10.07 14.27
N THR A 368 17.70 10.97 14.71
CA THR A 368 19.17 10.77 14.69
C THR A 368 19.70 9.95 15.87
N ASN A 369 18.81 9.45 16.74
CA ASN A 369 19.19 8.75 17.98
C ASN A 369 18.71 7.29 18.05
N LEU A 370 18.15 6.74 16.97
CA LEU A 370 17.66 5.36 16.93
C LEU A 370 18.79 4.33 16.86
N THR A 371 19.81 4.58 16.03
CA THR A 371 21.03 3.79 15.97
C THR A 371 22.25 4.71 15.89
N SER A 372 23.39 4.27 16.40
CA SER A 372 24.61 5.10 16.45
C SER A 372 25.34 5.22 15.10
N ASP A 373 24.95 4.39 14.15
CA ASP A 373 25.50 4.32 12.79
C ASP A 373 24.59 4.97 11.75
N ASP A 374 23.56 5.67 12.20
CA ASP A 374 22.87 6.66 11.40
C ASP A 374 23.76 7.90 11.22
N LEU A 375 24.03 8.22 9.95
CA LEU A 375 24.93 9.30 9.55
C LEU A 375 24.21 10.39 8.75
N TRP A 376 22.90 10.25 8.51
CA TRP A 376 22.11 11.19 7.73
C TRP A 376 21.04 11.85 8.61
N PRO A 377 20.90 13.19 8.57
CA PRO A 377 19.95 13.88 9.43
C PRO A 377 18.50 13.89 8.87
N GLY A 378 18.27 13.27 7.71
CA GLY A 378 16.97 13.23 7.04
C GLY A 378 16.18 11.96 7.40
N GLU A 379 15.34 11.49 6.47
CA GLU A 379 14.54 10.28 6.71
C GLU A 379 15.33 9.02 6.39
N ASP A 380 15.24 8.05 7.28
CA ASP A 380 15.88 6.75 7.18
C ASP A 380 14.91 5.61 7.50
N VAL A 381 15.24 4.42 7.01
CA VAL A 381 14.43 3.20 7.17
C VAL A 381 15.06 2.32 8.24
N PHE A 382 14.25 1.94 9.23
CA PHE A 382 14.67 1.11 10.35
C PHE A 382 13.84 -0.17 10.41
N VAL A 383 14.43 -1.23 10.95
CA VAL A 383 13.76 -2.47 11.37
C VAL A 383 13.94 -2.68 12.86
N VAL A 384 12.93 -3.21 13.52
CA VAL A 384 12.97 -3.62 14.93
C VAL A 384 12.49 -5.05 15.11
N ASP A 385 13.23 -5.84 15.90
CA ASP A 385 12.75 -7.12 16.44
C ASP A 385 11.94 -6.86 17.71
N LEU A 386 10.64 -7.05 17.63
CA LEU A 386 9.69 -6.79 18.70
C LEU A 386 9.82 -7.76 19.87
N THR A 387 10.65 -8.81 19.75
CA THR A 387 10.95 -9.78 20.83
C THR A 387 11.92 -9.23 21.86
N ASP A 388 12.98 -8.55 21.39
CA ASP A 388 14.07 -8.06 22.25
C ASP A 388 14.36 -6.55 22.10
N GLY A 389 13.65 -5.88 21.19
CA GLY A 389 13.78 -4.46 20.93
C GLY A 389 15.04 -4.09 20.13
N GLU A 390 15.71 -5.04 19.47
CA GLU A 390 16.85 -4.73 18.61
C GLU A 390 16.42 -3.86 17.44
N VAL A 391 17.00 -2.66 17.31
CA VAL A 391 16.75 -1.72 16.20
C VAL A 391 17.97 -1.64 15.28
N ARG A 392 17.73 -1.69 13.96
CA ARG A 392 18.77 -1.58 12.93
C ARG A 392 18.35 -0.61 11.84
N LEU A 393 19.30 0.15 11.33
CA LEU A 393 19.15 1.01 10.14
C LEU A 393 19.36 0.17 8.86
N LEU A 394 18.41 0.22 7.92
CA LEU A 394 18.43 -0.50 6.64
C LEU A 394 18.85 0.35 5.43
N SER A 395 18.66 1.66 5.47
CA SER A 395 18.96 2.60 4.36
C SER A 395 20.44 2.95 4.25
N ARG A 396 21.32 1.94 4.24
CA ARG A 396 22.78 2.13 4.20
C ARG A 396 23.34 1.88 2.80
N PRO A 397 24.26 2.74 2.32
CA PRO A 397 24.99 2.42 1.10
C PRO A 397 25.78 1.11 1.24
N SER A 398 25.66 0.22 0.27
CA SER A 398 26.35 -1.07 0.22
C SER A 398 27.89 -0.96 0.24
N GLY A 399 28.45 0.19 -0.17
CA GLY A 399 29.88 0.52 -0.08
C GLY A 399 30.31 1.10 1.27
N GLY A 400 29.38 1.30 2.20
CA GLY A 400 29.58 2.07 3.43
C GLY A 400 29.57 3.59 3.21
N GLY A 401 29.68 4.34 4.31
CA GLY A 401 29.58 5.80 4.30
C GLY A 401 28.17 6.30 4.63
N ALA A 402 28.02 7.62 4.67
CA ALA A 402 26.72 8.25 4.88
C ALA A 402 25.88 8.18 3.59
N PRO A 403 24.56 7.93 3.67
CA PRO A 403 23.69 8.15 2.53
C PRO A 403 23.62 9.65 2.19
N ASP A 404 23.13 9.96 1.01
CA ASP A 404 23.12 11.31 0.42
C ASP A 404 21.73 11.78 -0.01
N GLY A 405 20.68 11.19 0.57
CA GLY A 405 19.29 11.47 0.32
C GLY A 405 18.37 10.70 1.28
N ASP A 406 17.09 11.05 1.27
CA ASP A 406 16.09 10.46 2.17
C ASP A 406 15.64 9.07 1.71
N SER A 407 15.35 8.18 2.67
CA SER A 407 14.76 6.86 2.48
C SER A 407 13.45 6.73 3.26
N TYR A 408 12.42 6.21 2.62
CA TYR A 408 11.04 6.23 3.13
C TYR A 408 10.16 5.12 2.55
N ALA A 409 8.90 5.07 3.00
CA ALA A 409 7.87 4.12 2.61
C ALA A 409 8.30 2.63 2.66
N PRO A 410 8.82 2.14 3.80
CA PRO A 410 9.26 0.75 3.90
C PRO A 410 8.08 -0.23 3.95
N SER A 411 8.33 -1.43 3.43
CA SER A 411 7.40 -2.55 3.47
C SER A 411 8.17 -3.85 3.69
N ILE A 412 7.80 -4.59 4.72
CA ILE A 412 8.36 -5.91 4.99
C ILE A 412 7.52 -7.01 4.33
N SER A 413 8.15 -8.07 3.85
CA SER A 413 7.49 -9.27 3.37
C SER A 413 6.78 -9.98 4.53
N ALA A 414 5.70 -10.71 4.23
CA ALA A 414 4.91 -11.36 5.27
C ALA A 414 5.72 -12.40 6.07
N ASP A 415 6.65 -13.08 5.40
CA ASP A 415 7.60 -13.99 6.04
C ASP A 415 8.75 -13.28 6.74
N GLY A 416 8.79 -11.95 6.82
CA GLY A 416 9.83 -11.17 7.49
C GLY A 416 11.24 -11.25 6.88
N SER A 417 11.43 -11.94 5.74
CA SER A 417 12.75 -12.21 5.18
C SER A 417 13.32 -11.08 4.32
N ARG A 418 12.47 -10.16 3.84
CA ARG A 418 12.85 -9.07 2.93
C ARG A 418 12.11 -7.77 3.23
N VAL A 419 12.77 -6.65 2.99
CA VAL A 419 12.20 -5.30 3.13
C VAL A 419 12.44 -4.55 1.85
N VAL A 420 11.38 -3.98 1.25
CA VAL A 420 11.50 -3.02 0.16
C VAL A 420 11.21 -1.61 0.68
N PHE A 421 11.91 -0.62 0.16
CA PHE A 421 11.71 0.79 0.51
C PHE A 421 12.13 1.70 -0.66
N LEU A 422 11.75 2.96 -0.58
CA LEU A 422 12.08 3.99 -1.56
C LEU A 422 13.25 4.84 -1.04
N SER A 423 14.15 5.27 -1.93
CA SER A 423 15.29 6.10 -1.55
C SER A 423 15.70 7.04 -2.67
N ALA A 424 15.92 8.32 -2.34
CA ALA A 424 16.61 9.28 -3.19
C ALA A 424 18.15 9.26 -2.99
N ALA A 425 18.63 8.50 -2.00
CA ALA A 425 20.05 8.23 -1.81
C ALA A 425 20.54 7.12 -2.74
N ARG A 426 21.81 7.25 -3.14
CA ARG A 426 22.53 6.24 -3.93
C ARG A 426 23.04 5.12 -3.04
N LEU A 427 22.18 4.14 -2.75
CA LEU A 427 22.52 3.04 -1.85
C LEU A 427 23.25 1.88 -2.56
N SER A 428 23.13 1.81 -3.89
CA SER A 428 23.83 0.83 -4.73
C SER A 428 24.81 1.52 -5.69
N PRO A 429 25.97 0.90 -6.03
CA PRO A 429 26.88 1.44 -7.04
C PRO A 429 26.27 1.54 -8.45
N SER A 430 25.17 0.84 -8.70
CA SER A 430 24.40 0.93 -9.95
C SER A 430 23.51 2.17 -10.02
N ASP A 431 23.24 2.81 -8.89
CA ASP A 431 22.50 4.06 -8.83
C ASP A 431 23.45 5.24 -9.07
N THR A 432 23.08 6.10 -10.01
CA THR A 432 23.95 7.14 -10.57
C THR A 432 23.33 8.53 -10.54
N ASP A 433 22.10 8.67 -10.05
CA ASP A 433 21.44 9.96 -9.97
C ASP A 433 20.86 10.21 -8.57
N SER A 434 19.84 11.06 -8.47
CA SER A 434 19.15 11.38 -7.21
C SER A 434 17.64 11.19 -7.36
N ARG A 435 17.22 10.38 -8.35
CA ARG A 435 15.82 9.98 -8.49
C ARG A 435 15.49 8.98 -7.40
N VAL A 436 14.21 8.91 -7.07
CA VAL A 436 13.73 7.94 -6.09
C VAL A 436 13.71 6.57 -6.74
N ASP A 437 14.46 5.65 -6.15
CA ASP A 437 14.55 4.26 -6.55
C ASP A 437 13.95 3.33 -5.50
N ALA A 438 13.57 2.13 -5.92
CA ALA A 438 13.16 1.07 -5.01
C ALA A 438 14.34 0.15 -4.71
N TYR A 439 14.59 -0.05 -3.42
CA TYR A 439 15.64 -0.92 -2.89
C TYR A 439 15.03 -2.04 -2.07
N LEU A 440 15.61 -3.23 -2.17
CA LEU A 440 15.25 -4.40 -1.39
C LEU A 440 16.44 -4.86 -0.54
N VAL A 441 16.23 -5.00 0.75
CA VAL A 441 17.15 -5.63 1.69
C VAL A 441 16.67 -7.04 1.99
N SER A 442 17.56 -8.02 1.77
CA SER A 442 17.37 -9.39 2.23
C SER A 442 18.00 -9.60 3.60
N ASN A 443 17.36 -10.42 4.42
CA ASN A 443 17.82 -10.77 5.76
C ASN A 443 18.02 -9.53 6.67
N PRO A 444 16.96 -8.73 6.88
CA PRO A 444 17.06 -7.41 7.54
C PRO A 444 17.59 -7.49 8.99
N MET A 445 17.56 -8.67 9.62
CA MET A 445 18.05 -8.91 10.98
C MET A 445 19.24 -9.88 11.04
N PHE A 446 20.08 -9.95 9.99
CA PHE A 446 21.38 -10.69 9.98
C PHE A 446 21.32 -12.15 10.44
N GLY A 447 20.30 -12.88 9.99
CA GLY A 447 20.17 -14.32 10.17
C GLY A 447 19.34 -14.71 11.37
N LYS A 448 18.75 -13.74 12.11
CA LYS A 448 17.60 -14.05 12.95
C LYS A 448 16.52 -14.61 12.03
N PRO A 449 16.12 -15.89 12.18
CA PRO A 449 15.07 -16.45 11.36
C PRO A 449 13.85 -15.58 11.57
N PRO A 450 13.08 -15.28 10.51
CA PRO A 450 11.80 -14.63 10.68
C PRO A 450 10.90 -15.40 11.64
N GLY A 451 9.90 -14.71 12.20
CA GLY A 451 8.88 -15.38 13.01
C GLY A 451 8.34 -16.58 12.24
N GLY A 452 8.70 -17.77 12.69
CA GLY A 452 8.48 -18.99 11.92
C GLY A 452 9.14 -20.15 12.62
N VAL A 453 8.31 -20.92 13.33
CA VAL A 453 8.56 -22.34 13.55
C VAL A 453 9.16 -22.92 12.27
N THR A 454 10.35 -23.51 12.39
CA THR A 454 10.89 -24.41 11.38
C THR A 454 9.73 -25.28 10.92
N PRO A 455 9.38 -25.34 9.62
CA PRO A 455 8.43 -26.33 9.16
C PRO A 455 9.02 -27.65 9.63
N THR A 456 8.36 -28.28 10.62
CA THR A 456 8.69 -29.66 10.92
C THR A 456 8.47 -30.34 9.58
N PRO A 457 9.49 -31.00 8.99
CA PRO A 457 9.28 -31.71 7.75
C PRO A 457 8.06 -32.58 8.00
N VAL A 458 6.98 -32.32 7.27
CA VAL A 458 5.87 -33.25 7.22
C VAL A 458 6.51 -34.46 6.57
N GLU A 459 6.89 -35.43 7.40
CA GLU A 459 7.29 -36.74 6.95
C GLU A 459 6.20 -37.17 5.97
N PRO A 460 6.54 -37.50 4.71
CA PRO A 460 5.54 -37.86 3.73
C PRO A 460 4.68 -38.95 4.36
N THR A 461 3.40 -38.64 4.56
CA THR A 461 2.45 -39.65 5.01
C THR A 461 2.57 -40.79 4.00
N PRO A 462 2.89 -42.02 4.43
CA PRO A 462 3.10 -43.12 3.50
C PRO A 462 1.86 -43.22 2.63
N GLU A 463 2.05 -43.13 1.30
CA GLU A 463 0.98 -43.26 0.32
C GLU A 463 0.17 -44.51 0.67
N ASP A 464 -1.12 -44.30 0.97
CA ASP A 464 -2.07 -45.40 1.08
C ASP A 464 -2.09 -46.10 -0.28
N THR A 465 -1.49 -47.28 -0.30
CA THR A 465 -1.54 -48.19 -1.43
C THR A 465 -3.02 -48.45 -1.74
N PRO A 466 -3.50 -48.28 -2.99
CA PRO A 466 -4.90 -48.48 -3.29
C PRO A 466 -5.29 -49.93 -2.98
N THR A 467 -6.12 -50.10 -1.95
CA THR A 467 -6.74 -51.38 -1.63
C THR A 467 -7.74 -51.71 -2.74
N PRO A 468 -7.73 -52.93 -3.32
CA PRO A 468 -8.64 -53.27 -4.41
C PRO A 468 -10.10 -53.21 -3.94
N GLU A 469 -10.91 -52.51 -4.72
CA GLU A 469 -12.33 -52.27 -4.53
C GLU A 469 -13.12 -53.60 -4.46
N PRO A 470 -13.96 -53.85 -3.44
CA PRO A 470 -14.77 -55.06 -3.39
C PRO A 470 -15.95 -54.96 -4.38
N THR A 471 -16.13 -56.02 -5.17
CA THR A 471 -17.23 -56.20 -6.12
C THR A 471 -18.61 -56.06 -5.44
N PRO A 472 -19.57 -55.30 -6.02
CA PRO A 472 -20.88 -55.11 -5.40
C PRO A 472 -21.69 -56.41 -5.41
N THR A 473 -22.11 -56.85 -4.23
CA THR A 473 -23.09 -57.93 -4.06
C THR A 473 -24.50 -57.32 -3.98
N ALA A 474 -25.45 -57.92 -4.70
CA ALA A 474 -26.83 -57.47 -4.80
C ALA A 474 -27.51 -57.32 -3.42
N THR A 475 -28.17 -56.18 -3.20
CA THR A 475 -28.98 -55.91 -2.01
C THR A 475 -30.45 -56.24 -2.29
N ASP A 476 -31.05 -57.02 -1.41
CA ASP A 476 -32.47 -57.40 -1.43
C ASP A 476 -33.41 -56.21 -1.25
N THR A 477 -34.58 -56.31 -1.90
CA THR A 477 -35.62 -55.30 -1.97
C THR A 477 -36.46 -55.26 -0.68
N PRO A 478 -36.76 -54.10 -0.07
CA PRO A 478 -37.69 -54.06 1.06
C PRO A 478 -39.16 -54.10 0.61
N ARG A 479 -39.94 -54.97 1.27
CA ARG A 479 -41.39 -55.16 1.15
C ARG A 479 -42.17 -54.02 1.85
N PRO A 480 -43.35 -53.58 1.34
CA PRO A 480 -44.05 -52.42 1.88
C PRO A 480 -44.84 -52.75 3.15
N THR A 481 -44.87 -51.82 4.10
CA THR A 481 -45.75 -51.84 5.28
C THR A 481 -46.82 -50.74 5.20
N SER A 482 -48.00 -51.10 5.71
CA SER A 482 -49.31 -50.45 5.56
C SER A 482 -49.48 -49.09 6.26
N THR A 483 -50.17 -48.19 5.57
CA THR A 483 -50.66 -46.87 6.00
C THR A 483 -51.82 -46.98 7.01
N PRO A 484 -51.91 -46.14 8.05
CA PRO A 484 -53.14 -45.93 8.81
C PRO A 484 -53.99 -44.77 8.25
N SER A 485 -55.31 -45.00 8.23
CA SER A 485 -56.39 -44.11 7.76
C SER A 485 -56.69 -42.96 8.74
N PRO A 486 -57.13 -41.76 8.29
CA PRO A 486 -57.51 -40.65 9.17
C PRO A 486 -58.96 -40.76 9.68
N SER A 487 -59.25 -40.12 10.82
CA SER A 487 -60.61 -39.87 11.36
C SER A 487 -60.74 -38.40 11.82
N PRO A 488 -61.96 -37.85 11.93
CA PRO A 488 -62.27 -36.52 11.38
C PRO A 488 -62.32 -35.34 12.37
N THR A 489 -62.04 -34.17 11.79
CA THR A 489 -62.49 -32.77 11.99
C THR A 489 -63.02 -32.27 13.35
N ARG A 490 -62.50 -31.10 13.78
CA ARG A 490 -63.31 -30.03 14.38
C ARG A 490 -62.89 -28.66 13.82
N GLU A 491 -63.88 -27.98 13.25
CA GLU A 491 -63.85 -26.68 12.57
C GLU A 491 -63.80 -25.51 13.58
N PRO A 492 -63.04 -24.43 13.33
CA PRO A 492 -63.22 -23.18 14.07
C PRO A 492 -64.12 -22.20 13.30
N SER A 493 -65.14 -21.73 14.03
CA SER A 493 -66.12 -20.71 13.64
C SER A 493 -65.49 -19.37 13.27
N LEU A 494 -65.92 -18.81 12.13
CA LEU A 494 -65.59 -17.45 11.70
C LEU A 494 -66.57 -16.44 12.32
N THR A 495 -66.04 -15.46 13.07
CA THR A 495 -66.73 -14.21 13.40
C THR A 495 -66.16 -13.09 12.51
N PRO A 496 -66.99 -12.23 11.90
CA PRO A 496 -66.51 -11.23 10.96
C PRO A 496 -65.99 -9.97 11.69
N THR A 497 -64.76 -9.58 11.43
CA THR A 497 -64.19 -8.28 11.82
C THR A 497 -64.19 -7.34 10.62
N SER A 498 -64.70 -6.12 10.84
CA SER A 498 -64.89 -5.07 9.83
C SER A 498 -63.60 -4.62 9.13
N PRO A 499 -63.67 -4.18 7.85
CA PRO A 499 -62.50 -3.73 7.09
C PRO A 499 -61.98 -2.36 7.59
N PRO A 500 -60.66 -2.10 7.51
CA PRO A 500 -60.08 -0.80 7.87
C PRO A 500 -60.44 0.29 6.84
N ALA A 501 -60.58 1.52 7.32
CA ALA A 501 -60.88 2.71 6.53
C ALA A 501 -59.74 3.07 5.55
N PRO A 502 -60.04 3.70 4.40
CA PRO A 502 -59.03 4.06 3.40
C PRO A 502 -58.19 5.27 3.83
N THR A 503 -56.87 5.15 3.73
CA THR A 503 -55.89 6.24 3.81
C THR A 503 -55.82 6.97 2.44
N PRO A 504 -55.73 8.31 2.39
CA PRO A 504 -55.86 9.06 1.14
C PRO A 504 -54.68 8.84 0.18
N THR A 505 -55.00 8.55 -1.08
CA THR A 505 -54.09 8.56 -2.23
C THR A 505 -53.73 9.99 -2.63
N HIS A 506 -52.43 10.31 -2.66
CA HIS A 506 -51.92 11.48 -3.37
C HIS A 506 -51.90 11.21 -4.89
N GLU A 507 -52.55 12.08 -5.65
CA GLU A 507 -52.47 12.14 -7.13
C GLU A 507 -51.03 12.37 -7.61
N PRO A 508 -50.58 11.69 -8.68
CA PRO A 508 -49.44 12.16 -9.46
C PRO A 508 -49.87 13.31 -10.38
N SER A 509 -49.16 14.44 -10.32
CA SER A 509 -49.27 15.53 -11.30
C SER A 509 -48.93 15.04 -12.72
N PRO A 510 -49.54 15.59 -13.77
CA PRO A 510 -49.39 15.09 -15.13
C PRO A 510 -48.01 15.39 -15.72
N SER A 511 -47.40 14.36 -16.33
CA SER A 511 -46.21 14.47 -17.17
C SER A 511 -46.46 15.36 -18.38
N ALA A 512 -45.60 16.37 -18.56
CA ALA A 512 -45.53 17.16 -19.78
C ALA A 512 -44.99 16.28 -20.93
N THR A 513 -45.78 16.14 -22.00
CA THR A 513 -45.38 15.52 -23.25
C THR A 513 -44.45 16.47 -24.00
N LEU A 514 -43.15 16.15 -24.12
CA LEU A 514 -42.25 16.83 -25.05
C LEU A 514 -42.18 16.05 -26.37
N THR A 515 -42.83 16.62 -27.39
CA THR A 515 -42.77 16.18 -28.78
C THR A 515 -41.40 16.54 -29.36
N ALA A 516 -40.51 15.56 -29.51
CA ALA A 516 -39.24 15.76 -30.20
C ALA A 516 -39.48 15.88 -31.71
N THR A 517 -39.31 17.09 -32.26
CA THR A 517 -39.31 17.34 -33.70
C THR A 517 -37.87 17.26 -34.18
N ALA A 518 -37.54 16.21 -34.95
CA ALA A 518 -36.22 16.04 -35.53
C ALA A 518 -35.96 17.11 -36.60
N THR A 519 -34.96 17.97 -36.38
CA THR A 519 -34.44 18.87 -37.41
C THR A 519 -33.07 18.37 -37.84
N VAL A 520 -32.98 17.92 -39.08
CA VAL A 520 -31.76 17.50 -39.76
C VAL A 520 -30.91 18.74 -40.04
N VAL A 521 -29.69 18.79 -39.50
CA VAL A 521 -28.70 19.82 -39.84
C VAL A 521 -27.66 19.22 -40.79
N THR A 522 -27.67 19.68 -42.04
CA THR A 522 -26.64 19.41 -43.06
C THR A 522 -25.41 20.31 -42.85
N PRO A 523 -24.17 19.84 -43.12
CA PRO A 523 -22.98 20.68 -43.02
C PRO A 523 -22.76 21.49 -44.33
N ALA A 524 -22.26 22.72 -44.19
CA ALA A 524 -21.83 23.59 -45.28
C ALA A 524 -20.51 24.31 -44.90
N PRO A 525 -19.70 24.77 -45.86
CA PRO A 525 -18.29 24.37 -45.93
C PRO A 525 -17.25 25.43 -45.53
N THR A 526 -16.01 24.95 -45.48
CA THR A 526 -14.73 25.60 -45.23
C THR A 526 -14.50 26.93 -45.96
N ALA A 527 -13.93 27.92 -45.25
CA ALA A 527 -13.18 29.02 -45.85
C ALA A 527 -11.94 29.39 -45.02
N THR A 528 -10.79 29.30 -45.68
CA THR A 528 -9.47 29.84 -45.32
C THR A 528 -9.47 31.37 -45.17
N ARG A 529 -8.67 31.95 -44.24
CA ARG A 529 -7.33 32.57 -44.50
C ARG A 529 -6.89 33.60 -43.41
N THR A 530 -5.60 33.51 -43.04
CA THR A 530 -4.60 34.56 -42.66
C THR A 530 -4.67 35.38 -41.34
N THR A 531 -3.68 35.08 -40.49
CA THR A 531 -2.67 35.95 -39.79
C THR A 531 -2.98 37.40 -39.43
N GLY A 532 -2.79 37.74 -38.15
CA GLY A 532 -2.49 39.09 -37.66
C GLY A 532 -2.14 39.08 -36.17
N ALA A 533 -0.90 39.45 -35.82
CA ALA A 533 -0.38 39.57 -34.47
C ALA A 533 -0.87 40.84 -33.76
N VAL A 534 -1.12 40.78 -32.45
CA VAL A 534 -1.27 41.97 -31.58
C VAL A 534 -0.67 41.70 -30.20
N THR A 535 0.22 42.60 -29.79
CA THR A 535 0.86 42.77 -28.48
C THR A 535 -0.10 43.33 -27.42
N PRO A 536 0.19 43.19 -26.11
CA PRO A 536 -0.37 44.12 -25.13
C PRO A 536 0.71 44.92 -24.41
N SER A 537 0.43 46.21 -24.26
CA SER A 537 0.97 47.07 -23.19
C SER A 537 -0.20 47.71 -22.43
N PRO A 538 0.01 48.14 -21.16
CA PRO A 538 -1.02 48.17 -20.13
C PRO A 538 -1.47 49.59 -19.77
N THR A 539 -2.62 49.72 -19.11
CA THR A 539 -2.91 50.88 -18.23
C THR A 539 -3.93 50.57 -17.14
N SER A 540 -3.65 51.18 -16.00
CA SER A 540 -4.25 51.23 -14.66
C SER A 540 -5.58 51.99 -14.53
N SER A 541 -6.33 51.69 -13.46
CA SER A 541 -6.88 52.63 -12.42
C SER A 541 -8.02 51.92 -11.66
N GLY A 542 -7.95 51.63 -10.36
CA GLY A 542 -8.24 52.56 -9.23
C GLY A 542 -9.72 52.40 -8.79
N GLY A 543 -10.15 52.29 -7.53
CA GLY A 543 -9.52 52.29 -6.21
C GLY A 543 -10.61 52.25 -5.11
N GLY A 544 -10.18 52.07 -3.85
CA GLY A 544 -10.91 52.40 -2.59
C GLY A 544 -11.67 51.24 -1.93
N GLY A 545 -11.56 50.95 -0.62
CA GLY A 545 -10.77 51.55 0.47
C GLY A 545 -11.20 51.02 1.86
N GLY A 546 -10.26 51.05 2.82
CA GLY A 546 -10.44 50.97 4.29
C GLY A 546 -10.47 49.57 4.89
N GLY A 547 -9.71 49.16 5.92
CA GLY A 547 -8.84 49.76 6.95
C GLY A 547 -8.79 48.70 8.09
N GLY A 548 -7.79 48.51 8.94
CA GLY A 548 -6.48 49.13 9.18
C GLY A 548 -5.68 48.27 10.18
N ASP A 549 -4.56 48.87 10.61
CA ASP A 549 -3.74 48.62 11.81
C ASP A 549 -2.67 47.51 11.82
N GLY A 550 -1.41 47.96 11.87
CA GLY A 550 -0.41 47.41 12.81
C GLY A 550 1.01 47.13 12.29
N CYS A 551 1.88 48.15 12.32
CA CYS A 551 3.35 48.21 12.61
C CYS A 551 4.22 46.92 12.54
N SER A 552 5.49 46.87 12.12
CA SER A 552 6.60 47.83 11.86
C SER A 552 7.72 47.07 11.11
N CYS A 553 8.58 47.66 10.26
CA CYS A 553 9.89 48.22 10.65
C CYS A 553 10.54 48.96 9.46
N ARG A 554 11.20 50.08 9.77
CA ARG A 554 12.07 50.92 8.90
C ARG A 554 13.53 50.43 8.92
N VAL A 555 14.23 50.57 7.80
CA VAL A 555 15.62 51.11 7.71
C VAL A 555 15.76 51.90 6.39
N ASP A 556 16.33 53.10 6.48
CA ASP A 556 16.54 54.10 5.41
C ASP A 556 17.86 53.90 4.60
N PRO A 557 18.05 54.60 3.47
CA PRO A 557 19.12 54.40 2.47
C PRO A 557 20.24 55.47 2.50
N GLU A 558 21.35 55.25 1.76
CA GLU A 558 21.93 56.17 0.75
C GLU A 558 23.44 55.95 0.41
N ASN A 559 23.77 56.31 -0.85
CA ASN A 559 25.08 56.70 -1.45
C ASN A 559 26.07 55.58 -1.81
N GLY A 560 26.75 55.54 -2.97
CA GLY A 560 26.88 56.43 -4.13
C GLY A 560 27.98 55.82 -5.07
N ARG A 561 27.82 55.98 -6.39
CA ARG A 561 28.78 55.63 -7.49
C ARG A 561 29.98 56.64 -7.51
N PRO A 562 31.11 56.49 -8.29
CA PRO A 562 31.15 56.03 -9.71
C PRO A 562 32.47 55.42 -10.31
N SER A 563 32.38 55.07 -11.63
CA SER A 563 33.43 54.98 -12.71
C SER A 563 34.46 53.83 -12.67
N SER A 564 35.00 53.23 -13.74
CA SER A 564 35.07 53.42 -15.22
C SER A 564 35.60 52.10 -15.88
N GLY A 565 35.30 51.81 -17.17
CA GLY A 565 35.86 50.66 -17.95
C GLY A 565 37.22 50.96 -18.63
N PRO A 566 37.60 50.36 -19.79
CA PRO A 566 37.36 49.02 -20.36
C PRO A 566 38.67 48.37 -20.96
N ALA A 567 38.65 47.10 -21.42
CA ALA A 567 39.60 46.56 -22.43
C ALA A 567 39.13 45.20 -23.01
N SER A 568 39.71 44.81 -24.15
CA SER A 568 39.09 44.13 -25.30
C SER A 568 39.89 42.94 -25.88
N GLY A 569 39.23 42.09 -26.70
CA GLY A 569 39.81 41.14 -27.69
C GLY A 569 40.16 39.75 -27.12
N TRP A 570 39.96 38.58 -27.75
CA TRP A 570 40.15 38.10 -29.14
C TRP A 570 39.23 36.85 -29.38
N ALA A 571 38.43 36.75 -30.44
CA ALA A 571 38.67 36.18 -31.79
C ALA A 571 38.61 34.62 -31.94
N LEU A 572 37.50 34.18 -32.57
CA LEU A 572 37.30 33.20 -33.67
C LEU A 572 37.84 31.74 -33.64
N ALA A 573 36.94 30.84 -34.09
CA ALA A 573 37.09 29.40 -34.38
C ALA A 573 38.05 29.05 -35.54
N PRO A 574 38.29 27.75 -35.82
CA PRO A 574 37.47 27.07 -36.83
C PRO A 574 37.20 25.56 -36.62
N LEU A 575 36.22 25.08 -37.40
CA LEU A 575 35.86 23.69 -37.71
C LEU A 575 37.00 22.91 -38.42
N ALA A 576 37.13 21.61 -38.14
CA ALA A 576 37.39 20.59 -39.18
C ALA A 576 37.09 19.16 -38.69
N VAL A 577 36.37 18.44 -39.55
CA VAL A 577 35.96 17.03 -39.52
C VAL A 577 37.13 16.12 -39.89
N TRP A 578 37.23 14.90 -39.33
CA TRP A 578 37.70 13.71 -40.05
C TRP A 578 37.15 12.41 -39.45
N TRP A 579 36.92 11.44 -40.34
CA TRP A 579 36.11 10.22 -40.21
C TRP A 579 37.01 9.00 -40.52
N TRP A 580 36.96 7.92 -39.73
CA TRP A 580 37.02 6.48 -40.11
C TRP A 580 37.38 5.62 -38.87
N ARG A 581 36.63 4.61 -38.40
CA ARG A 581 36.00 3.35 -38.92
C ARG A 581 36.82 2.07 -38.65
N LYS A 582 36.15 1.18 -37.88
CA LYS A 582 36.03 -0.30 -37.96
C LYS A 582 37.14 -1.24 -37.43
N ARG A 583 36.73 -1.97 -36.36
CA ARG A 583 36.56 -3.45 -36.19
C ARG A 583 37.66 -4.42 -36.66
N LEU A 584 38.11 -5.27 -35.73
CA LEU A 584 38.00 -6.77 -35.64
C LEU A 584 39.03 -7.25 -34.59
N ALA A 585 38.60 -7.86 -33.47
CA ALA A 585 38.28 -9.28 -33.23
C ALA A 585 39.49 -10.17 -32.84
N ARG A 586 39.29 -10.91 -31.73
CA ARG A 586 39.93 -12.17 -31.30
C ARG A 586 41.45 -12.15 -31.05
N ARG A 587 41.83 -12.26 -29.77
CA ARG A 587 42.39 -13.49 -29.19
C ARG A 587 42.20 -13.49 -27.68
#